data_AF-A0A931S0W0-F1
#
_entry.id   AF-A0A931S0W0-F1
#
_cell.length_a   1.000
_cell.length_b   1.000
_cell.length_c   1.000
_cell.angle_alpha   90.00
_cell.angle_beta   90.00
_cell.angle_gamma   90.00
#
_symmetry.space_group_name_H-M   'P 1'
#
loop_
_entity.id
_entity.type
_entity.pdbx_description
1 polymer ?
#
loop_
_entity_poly.entity_id
_entity_poly.type
_entity_poly.pdbx_seq_one_letter_code
_entity_poly.pdbx_strand_id
1 'polypeptide(L)'
;MQFNKCSKKSTVVSLGIILLMTMMLRLANAEDFRLPRVSAGDIVSADLLNEVFGTIEDALQRITSTNQVVGSWSCSKYAAESDNYVGDPGASSFDGAFNRSTITLNIVNDGDGTYSWNSSPEIAWISAAGRGGCAPACDRGTGSIGVRDGYLGVTMQENPCLSICSTRFFRQVFSITRRSVTGIDFVKELGTDHGVGLVCDKIDIPPSAPTDLIATASETSVALSWSDNSSNETGFKILRKDSLEGDFEVVTTTAANATSYTNTVPAAGTYWYRIKATNAYGDSFGSNEVSVTIP
;
A
#
# COMPACT_ATOMS: atom_id res chain seq x y z
N MET A 1 29.68 46.10 9.59
CA MET A 1 28.44 45.54 10.18
C MET A 1 27.55 45.06 9.05
N GLN A 2 27.53 43.77 8.73
CA GLN A 2 26.41 43.13 8.02
C GLN A 2 26.61 41.61 8.10
N PHE A 3 26.10 41.02 9.19
CA PHE A 3 25.98 39.57 9.30
C PHE A 3 24.60 39.14 8.78
N ASN A 4 24.63 38.16 7.86
CA ASN A 4 23.66 37.09 7.64
C ASN A 4 22.17 37.40 7.80
N LYS A 5 21.49 37.54 6.66
CA LYS A 5 20.01 37.47 6.57
C LYS A 5 19.49 36.39 5.61
N CYS A 6 20.31 35.40 5.23
CA CYS A 6 19.92 34.36 4.24
C CYS A 6 19.66 32.96 4.81
N SER A 7 19.71 32.74 6.13
CA SER A 7 19.51 31.40 6.74
C SER A 7 18.07 31.17 7.27
N LYS A 8 17.26 32.21 7.46
CA LYS A 8 15.95 32.07 8.14
C LYS A 8 14.77 31.65 7.25
N LYS A 9 14.88 31.75 5.91
CA LYS A 9 13.76 31.36 5.02
C LYS A 9 13.68 29.85 4.78
N SER A 10 14.81 29.14 4.74
CA SER A 10 14.82 27.69 4.52
C SER A 10 14.31 26.90 5.76
N THR A 11 14.70 27.33 6.96
CA THR A 11 14.29 26.66 8.21
C THR A 11 12.81 26.86 8.56
N VAL A 12 12.20 27.97 8.14
CA VAL A 12 10.77 28.24 8.39
C VAL A 12 9.87 27.44 7.44
N VAL A 13 10.32 27.21 6.20
CA VAL A 13 9.61 26.33 5.26
C VAL A 13 9.69 24.87 5.73
N SER A 14 10.84 24.41 6.23
CA SER A 14 10.94 23.04 6.75
C SER A 14 10.13 22.83 8.04
N LEU A 15 10.13 23.77 8.99
CA LEU A 15 9.28 23.67 10.20
C LEU A 15 7.78 23.77 9.87
N GLY A 16 7.39 24.61 8.91
CA GLY A 16 6.01 24.74 8.48
C GLY A 16 5.48 23.46 7.83
N ILE A 17 6.29 22.79 7.01
CA ILE A 17 5.96 21.51 6.38
C ILE A 17 5.92 20.38 7.42
N ILE A 18 6.86 20.34 8.38
CA ILE A 18 6.86 19.34 9.47
C ILE A 18 5.63 19.53 10.37
N LEU A 19 5.20 20.76 10.66
CA LEU A 19 4.01 21.04 11.46
C LEU A 19 2.72 20.67 10.72
N LEU A 20 2.64 20.90 9.39
CA LEU A 20 1.52 20.44 8.57
C LEU A 20 1.48 18.91 8.45
N MET A 21 2.63 18.27 8.22
CA MET A 21 2.78 16.80 8.20
C MET A 21 2.34 16.19 9.52
N THR A 22 2.85 16.68 10.66
CA THR A 22 2.50 16.16 11.98
C THR A 22 1.05 16.41 12.37
N MET A 23 0.38 17.40 11.76
CA MET A 23 -1.05 17.66 11.96
C MET A 23 -1.94 16.82 11.04
N MET A 24 -1.50 16.48 9.81
CA MET A 24 -2.19 15.55 8.90
C MET A 24 -2.01 14.08 9.29
N LEU A 25 -0.85 13.72 9.86
CA LEU A 25 -0.56 12.38 10.40
C LEU A 25 -1.32 12.07 11.71
N ARG A 26 -2.07 13.04 12.28
CA ARG A 26 -2.91 12.78 13.47
C ARG A 26 -4.23 12.05 13.16
N LEU A 27 -4.54 11.79 11.89
CA LEU A 27 -5.82 11.18 11.46
C LEU A 27 -5.67 9.87 10.64
N ALA A 28 -4.45 9.41 10.35
CA ALA A 28 -4.22 8.14 9.66
C ALA A 28 -3.11 7.36 10.37
N ASN A 29 -3.36 6.08 10.70
CA ASN A 29 -2.43 5.22 11.42
C ASN A 29 -1.16 5.01 10.56
N ALA A 30 -0.02 5.49 11.07
CA ALA A 30 1.18 5.84 10.32
C ALA A 30 2.14 4.67 9.94
N GLU A 31 1.74 3.40 10.09
CA GLU A 31 2.69 2.28 9.97
C GLU A 31 3.19 2.02 8.54
N ASP A 32 2.39 2.38 7.52
CA ASP A 32 2.75 2.23 6.10
C ASP A 32 3.28 3.50 5.44
N PHE A 33 3.28 4.64 6.15
CA PHE A 33 3.78 5.89 5.59
C PHE A 33 5.31 5.94 5.67
N ARG A 34 5.97 5.04 4.93
CA ARG A 34 7.43 5.03 4.78
C ARG A 34 7.84 6.10 3.78
N LEU A 35 7.77 7.35 4.24
CA LEU A 35 8.31 8.48 3.50
C LEU A 35 9.80 8.20 3.20
N PRO A 36 10.28 8.55 2.00
CA PRO A 36 11.71 8.54 1.73
C PRO A 36 12.43 9.36 2.81
N ARG A 37 13.40 8.74 3.50
CA ARG A 37 14.15 9.42 4.57
C ARG A 37 14.98 10.53 3.94
N VAL A 38 14.75 11.76 4.40
CA VAL A 38 15.55 12.92 4.03
C VAL A 38 16.51 13.22 5.19
N SER A 39 17.80 13.18 4.90
CA SER A 39 18.88 13.53 5.81
C SER A 39 19.38 14.95 5.56
N ALA A 40 20.07 15.53 6.54
CA ALA A 40 20.69 16.84 6.36
C ALA A 40 21.74 16.77 5.24
N GLY A 41 21.58 17.64 4.23
CA GLY A 41 22.44 17.66 3.04
C GLY A 41 21.81 17.03 1.79
N ASP A 42 20.69 16.32 1.94
CA ASP A 42 19.97 15.77 0.80
C ASP A 42 19.31 16.86 -0.05
N ILE A 43 19.26 16.63 -1.36
CA ILE A 43 18.51 17.47 -2.30
C ILE A 43 17.04 17.07 -2.20
N VAL A 44 16.20 17.99 -1.73
CA VAL A 44 14.74 17.85 -1.77
C VAL A 44 14.24 18.47 -3.07
N SER A 45 14.00 17.63 -4.08
CA SER A 45 13.47 18.07 -5.37
C SER A 45 11.96 18.25 -5.35
N ALA A 46 11.44 19.04 -6.29
CA ALA A 46 10.00 19.18 -6.49
C ALA A 46 9.34 17.83 -6.80
N ASP A 47 10.03 16.93 -7.50
CA ASP A 47 9.54 15.59 -7.82
C ASP A 47 9.30 14.77 -6.55
N LEU A 48 10.26 14.79 -5.62
CA LEU A 48 10.11 14.12 -4.33
C LEU A 48 8.92 14.67 -3.55
N LEU A 49 8.77 16.01 -3.53
CA LEU A 49 7.66 16.65 -2.84
C LEU A 49 6.31 16.31 -3.47
N ASN A 50 6.21 16.32 -4.79
CA ASN A 50 4.99 15.96 -5.51
C ASN A 50 4.62 14.49 -5.28
N GLU A 51 5.60 13.59 -5.24
CA GLU A 51 5.40 12.18 -4.92
C GLU A 51 4.85 12.00 -3.50
N VAL A 52 5.43 12.73 -2.54
CA VAL A 52 4.97 12.74 -1.14
C VAL A 52 3.57 13.33 -1.02
N PHE A 53 3.29 14.47 -1.65
CA PHE A 53 1.98 15.10 -1.60
C PHE A 53 0.90 14.26 -2.27
N GLY A 54 1.17 13.68 -3.45
CA GLY A 54 0.24 12.76 -4.10
C GLY A 54 -0.12 11.58 -3.20
N THR A 55 0.87 11.03 -2.50
CA THR A 55 0.64 9.93 -1.55
C THR A 55 -0.22 10.36 -0.36
N ILE A 56 0.00 11.57 0.17
CA ILE A 56 -0.82 12.13 1.25
C ILE A 56 -2.25 12.34 0.76
N GLU A 57 -2.43 12.92 -0.43
CA GLU A 57 -3.74 13.13 -1.04
C GLU A 57 -4.47 11.80 -1.22
N ASP A 58 -3.80 10.78 -1.77
CA ASP A 58 -4.37 9.44 -1.95
C ASP A 58 -4.74 8.77 -0.62
N ALA A 59 -3.94 8.98 0.44
CA ALA A 59 -4.22 8.44 1.77
C ALA A 59 -5.44 9.11 2.42
N LEU A 60 -5.69 10.39 2.13
CA LEU A 60 -6.80 11.17 2.68
C LEU A 60 -8.08 11.06 1.84
N GLN A 61 -7.98 10.59 0.60
CA GLN A 61 -9.14 10.39 -0.26
C GLN A 61 -10.02 9.24 0.20
N ARG A 62 -11.33 9.50 0.12
CA ARG A 62 -12.33 8.48 0.39
C ARG A 62 -12.37 7.45 -0.73
N ILE A 63 -12.64 6.20 -0.36
CA ILE A 63 -12.82 5.13 -1.34
C ILE A 63 -14.23 5.26 -1.94
N THR A 64 -14.31 5.49 -3.25
CA THR A 64 -15.56 5.80 -3.96
C THR A 64 -15.92 4.76 -5.01
N SER A 65 -14.98 3.91 -5.44
CA SER A 65 -15.19 2.91 -6.49
C SER A 65 -14.54 1.57 -6.18
N THR A 66 -15.08 0.49 -6.76
CA THR A 66 -14.59 -0.87 -6.49
C THR A 66 -13.16 -1.10 -6.98
N ASN A 67 -12.75 -0.42 -8.06
CA ASN A 67 -11.37 -0.50 -8.55
C ASN A 67 -10.31 -0.13 -7.50
N GLN A 68 -10.65 0.74 -6.55
CA GLN A 68 -9.72 1.16 -5.50
C GLN A 68 -9.48 0.08 -4.43
N VAL A 69 -10.32 -0.96 -4.38
CA VAL A 69 -10.17 -2.10 -3.46
C VAL A 69 -9.77 -3.40 -4.16
N VAL A 70 -9.60 -3.38 -5.49
CA VAL A 70 -9.11 -4.54 -6.25
C VAL A 70 -7.68 -4.92 -5.82
N GLY A 71 -7.45 -6.22 -5.68
CA GLY A 71 -6.17 -6.82 -5.31
C GLY A 71 -6.30 -7.88 -4.22
N SER A 72 -5.15 -8.41 -3.81
CA SER A 72 -5.02 -9.37 -2.72
C SER A 72 -4.66 -8.66 -1.42
N TRP A 73 -5.32 -9.05 -0.33
CA TRP A 73 -5.24 -8.41 0.97
C TRP A 73 -5.01 -9.45 2.06
N SER A 74 -4.08 -9.20 2.96
CA SER A 74 -3.93 -9.93 4.22
C SER A 74 -4.76 -9.22 5.28
N CYS A 75 -5.82 -9.87 5.78
CA CYS A 75 -6.73 -9.26 6.74
C CYS A 75 -6.70 -9.97 8.09
N SER A 76 -6.70 -9.18 9.15
CA SER A 76 -7.02 -9.63 10.50
C SER A 76 -8.49 -9.35 10.80
N LYS A 77 -9.24 -10.39 11.13
CA LYS A 77 -10.61 -10.29 11.60
C LYS A 77 -10.64 -10.09 13.10
N TYR A 78 -11.50 -9.18 13.56
CA TYR A 78 -11.83 -8.98 14.96
C TYR A 78 -13.34 -9.12 15.16
N ALA A 79 -13.75 -9.98 16.10
CA ALA A 79 -15.15 -10.13 16.52
C ALA A 79 -15.20 -10.28 18.05
N ALA A 80 -16.30 -9.87 18.69
CA ALA A 80 -16.43 -9.99 20.15
C ALA A 80 -16.40 -11.47 20.59
N GLU A 81 -15.83 -11.75 21.75
CA GLU A 81 -15.73 -13.13 22.27
C GLU A 81 -17.10 -13.74 22.58
N SER A 82 -18.10 -12.92 22.94
CA SER A 82 -19.50 -13.31 23.15
C SER A 82 -20.24 -13.69 21.87
N ASP A 83 -19.75 -13.21 20.72
CA ASP A 83 -20.23 -13.58 19.40
C ASP A 83 -19.66 -14.95 19.11
N ASN A 84 -20.26 -15.97 19.73
CA ASN A 84 -19.95 -17.39 19.59
C ASN A 84 -20.28 -17.90 18.18
N TYR A 85 -19.74 -17.25 17.17
CA TYR A 85 -19.53 -17.81 15.86
C TYR A 85 -18.26 -18.65 15.91
N VAL A 86 -18.31 -19.68 16.74
CA VAL A 86 -17.28 -20.71 16.89
C VAL A 86 -17.29 -21.52 15.59
N GLY A 87 -16.49 -21.10 14.62
CA GLY A 87 -16.43 -21.73 13.31
C GLY A 87 -15.37 -21.19 12.36
N ASP A 88 -14.75 -20.04 12.65
CA ASP A 88 -13.63 -19.56 11.82
C ASP A 88 -12.38 -20.42 12.08
N PRO A 89 -11.80 -21.06 11.04
CA PRO A 89 -10.57 -21.81 11.19
C PRO A 89 -9.44 -20.91 11.73
N GLY A 90 -8.79 -21.35 12.81
CA GLY A 90 -7.64 -20.65 13.39
C GLY A 90 -7.98 -19.43 14.25
N ALA A 91 -9.25 -19.21 14.63
CA ALA A 91 -9.60 -18.15 15.58
C ALA A 91 -9.02 -18.43 16.98
N SER A 92 -8.44 -17.40 17.60
CA SER A 92 -7.97 -17.44 19.00
C SER A 92 -8.44 -16.21 19.78
N SER A 93 -8.66 -16.39 21.09
CA SER A 93 -8.96 -15.27 21.99
C SER A 93 -7.80 -14.27 21.99
N PHE A 94 -8.16 -13.00 21.88
CA PHE A 94 -7.29 -11.84 21.80
C PHE A 94 -7.77 -10.82 22.84
N ASP A 95 -6.89 -10.57 23.82
CA ASP A 95 -7.12 -9.62 24.91
C ASP A 95 -8.39 -9.89 25.76
N GLY A 96 -8.94 -11.11 25.71
CA GLY A 96 -10.11 -11.54 26.49
C GLY A 96 -11.42 -10.80 26.16
N ALA A 97 -11.44 -10.05 25.06
CA ALA A 97 -12.62 -9.32 24.59
C ALA A 97 -12.95 -9.63 23.13
N PHE A 98 -11.94 -9.99 22.33
CA PHE A 98 -12.08 -10.27 20.91
C PHE A 98 -11.54 -11.65 20.56
N ASN A 99 -12.06 -12.26 19.51
CA ASN A 99 -11.40 -13.35 18.79
C ASN A 99 -10.73 -12.79 17.53
N ARG A 100 -9.51 -13.26 17.23
CA ARG A 100 -8.75 -12.89 16.03
C ARG A 100 -8.50 -14.09 15.12
N SER A 101 -8.69 -13.89 13.82
CA SER A 101 -8.25 -14.82 12.76
C SER A 101 -7.61 -14.04 11.61
N THR A 102 -6.77 -14.72 10.81
CA THR A 102 -6.11 -14.12 9.64
C THR A 102 -6.60 -14.79 8.37
N ILE A 103 -6.85 -13.98 7.34
CA ILE A 103 -7.32 -14.40 6.03
C ILE A 103 -6.57 -13.68 4.92
N THR A 104 -6.58 -14.28 3.73
CA THR A 104 -6.34 -13.59 2.47
C THR A 104 -7.69 -13.29 1.84
N LEU A 105 -7.95 -12.01 1.53
CA LEU A 105 -9.11 -11.55 0.77
C LEU A 105 -8.64 -11.12 -0.61
N ASN A 106 -9.22 -11.70 -1.65
CA ASN A 106 -8.94 -11.35 -3.03
C ASN A 106 -10.17 -10.67 -3.64
N ILE A 107 -9.98 -9.49 -4.24
CA ILE A 107 -11.02 -8.75 -4.96
C ILE A 107 -10.58 -8.59 -6.40
N VAL A 108 -11.41 -9.02 -7.34
CA VAL A 108 -11.08 -9.11 -8.77
C VAL A 108 -12.08 -8.30 -9.59
N ASN A 109 -11.58 -7.64 -10.63
CA ASN A 109 -12.42 -7.07 -11.69
C ASN A 109 -12.65 -8.17 -12.74
N ASP A 110 -13.91 -8.53 -12.97
CA ASP A 110 -14.27 -9.67 -13.82
C ASP A 110 -14.21 -9.35 -15.33
N GLY A 111 -13.89 -8.09 -15.68
CA GLY A 111 -13.75 -7.64 -17.07
C GLY A 111 -15.08 -7.37 -17.78
N ASP A 112 -16.20 -7.59 -17.12
CA ASP A 112 -17.57 -7.37 -17.61
C ASP A 112 -18.29 -6.20 -16.90
N GLY A 113 -17.53 -5.41 -16.14
CA GLY A 113 -18.06 -4.32 -15.31
C GLY A 113 -18.56 -4.77 -13.94
N THR A 114 -18.47 -6.07 -13.63
CA THR A 114 -18.70 -6.62 -12.29
C THR A 114 -17.38 -6.95 -11.58
N TYR A 115 -17.51 -7.20 -10.28
CA TYR A 115 -16.39 -7.53 -9.43
C TYR A 115 -16.75 -8.70 -8.55
N SER A 116 -15.81 -9.60 -8.39
CA SER A 116 -15.92 -10.77 -7.55
C SER A 116 -14.94 -10.69 -6.38
N TRP A 117 -15.22 -11.44 -5.33
CA TRP A 117 -14.32 -11.59 -4.21
C TRP A 117 -14.19 -13.05 -3.83
N ASN A 118 -13.05 -13.42 -3.24
CA ASN A 118 -12.89 -14.68 -2.54
C ASN A 118 -12.01 -14.55 -1.29
N SER A 119 -12.09 -15.50 -0.36
CA SER A 119 -11.25 -15.50 0.85
C SER A 119 -10.66 -16.88 1.19
N SER A 120 -9.45 -16.91 1.73
CA SER A 120 -8.77 -18.11 2.23
C SER A 120 -8.02 -17.86 3.56
N PRO A 121 -8.25 -18.64 4.64
CA PRO A 121 -9.32 -19.60 4.77
C PRO A 121 -10.68 -18.92 4.62
N GLU A 122 -11.67 -19.75 4.36
CA GLU A 122 -13.03 -19.29 4.19
C GLU A 122 -13.57 -18.65 5.47
N ILE A 123 -14.32 -17.56 5.32
CA ILE A 123 -14.84 -16.79 6.44
C ILE A 123 -16.26 -17.20 6.77
N ALA A 124 -16.46 -17.71 7.98
CA ALA A 124 -17.72 -18.29 8.39
C ALA A 124 -18.80 -17.23 8.72
N TRP A 125 -18.48 -15.97 9.00
CA TRP A 125 -19.42 -14.90 9.41
C TRP A 125 -19.86 -13.94 8.29
N ILE A 126 -19.12 -13.93 7.18
CA ILE A 126 -19.67 -13.42 5.92
C ILE A 126 -20.74 -14.41 5.50
N SER A 127 -20.42 -15.71 5.44
CA SER A 127 -21.41 -16.78 5.34
C SER A 127 -22.33 -16.82 6.58
N ALA A 128 -23.56 -17.31 6.43
CA ALA A 128 -24.50 -17.40 7.53
C ALA A 128 -24.65 -18.87 7.94
N ALA A 129 -23.56 -19.48 8.40
CA ALA A 129 -23.63 -20.70 9.19
C ALA A 129 -24.56 -20.52 10.40
N GLY A 130 -25.71 -21.20 10.35
CA GLY A 130 -26.51 -21.45 11.55
C GLY A 130 -28.03 -21.35 11.41
N ARG A 131 -28.59 -20.89 10.28
CA ARG A 131 -30.06 -20.89 10.11
C ARG A 131 -30.50 -21.92 9.08
N GLY A 132 -30.63 -23.17 9.50
CA GLY A 132 -31.40 -24.21 8.81
C GLY A 132 -30.60 -25.49 8.54
N GLY A 133 -31.18 -26.64 8.86
CA GLY A 133 -30.57 -27.98 8.90
C GLY A 133 -30.18 -28.61 7.56
N CYS A 134 -29.68 -27.81 6.62
CA CYS A 134 -29.07 -28.27 5.38
C CYS A 134 -27.54 -28.31 5.58
N ALA A 135 -26.88 -29.32 5.00
CA ALA A 135 -25.44 -29.62 5.13
C ALA A 135 -24.50 -28.41 5.02
N PRO A 136 -23.22 -28.51 5.47
CA PRO A 136 -22.23 -27.45 5.21
C PRO A 136 -22.25 -27.05 3.74
N ALA A 137 -22.06 -25.76 3.46
CA ALA A 137 -22.00 -25.27 2.08
C ALA A 137 -20.62 -25.59 1.49
N CYS A 138 -20.60 -26.02 0.23
CA CYS A 138 -19.39 -26.49 -0.47
C CYS A 138 -18.65 -25.35 -1.18
N ASP A 139 -19.38 -24.31 -1.58
CA ASP A 139 -18.83 -23.05 -2.04
C ASP A 139 -19.20 -22.01 -0.98
N ARG A 140 -18.24 -21.56 -0.19
CA ARG A 140 -18.40 -20.36 0.61
C ARG A 140 -17.15 -19.50 0.49
N GLY A 141 -17.26 -18.24 0.91
CA GLY A 141 -16.19 -17.26 0.73
C GLY A 141 -16.00 -16.81 -0.72
N THR A 142 -17.06 -16.77 -1.54
CA THR A 142 -17.07 -16.12 -2.87
C THR A 142 -18.37 -15.34 -3.11
N GLY A 143 -18.34 -14.37 -4.03
CA GLY A 143 -19.54 -13.67 -4.50
C GLY A 143 -19.22 -12.36 -5.20
N SER A 144 -20.23 -11.52 -5.44
CA SER A 144 -20.04 -10.20 -6.07
C SER A 144 -19.86 -9.10 -5.03
N ILE A 145 -19.04 -8.10 -5.37
CA ILE A 145 -18.67 -7.00 -4.49
C ILE A 145 -18.84 -5.66 -5.20
N GLY A 146 -19.14 -4.61 -4.44
CA GLY A 146 -19.27 -3.26 -4.98
C GLY A 146 -18.98 -2.20 -3.94
N VAL A 147 -18.20 -1.19 -4.32
CA VAL A 147 -18.01 0.00 -3.50
C VAL A 147 -18.87 1.13 -4.03
N ARG A 148 -19.54 1.81 -3.11
CA ARG A 148 -20.13 3.11 -3.37
C ARG A 148 -19.90 3.97 -2.16
N ASP A 149 -19.21 5.09 -2.37
CA ASP A 149 -19.21 6.18 -1.40
C ASP A 149 -18.86 5.73 0.02
N GLY A 150 -17.69 5.12 0.24
CA GLY A 150 -17.24 4.69 1.57
C GLY A 150 -18.00 3.50 2.16
N TYR A 151 -18.88 2.87 1.36
CA TYR A 151 -19.56 1.64 1.71
C TYR A 151 -19.18 0.53 0.74
N LEU A 152 -18.97 -0.66 1.28
CA LEU A 152 -18.78 -1.89 0.55
C LEU A 152 -20.03 -2.76 0.69
N GLY A 153 -20.69 -3.03 -0.43
CA GLY A 153 -21.70 -4.07 -0.54
C GLY A 153 -21.05 -5.38 -0.92
N VAL A 154 -21.36 -6.44 -0.18
CA VAL A 154 -20.90 -7.79 -0.45
C VAL A 154 -22.12 -8.69 -0.61
N THR A 155 -22.17 -9.40 -1.73
CA THR A 155 -23.08 -10.52 -1.93
C THR A 155 -22.31 -11.82 -1.83
N MET A 156 -23.00 -12.87 -1.41
CA MET A 156 -22.45 -14.21 -1.42
C MET A 156 -23.51 -15.21 -1.84
N GLN A 157 -23.03 -16.29 -2.44
CA GLN A 157 -23.83 -17.42 -2.84
C GLN A 157 -23.39 -18.62 -2.01
N GLU A 158 -24.29 -19.17 -1.20
CA GLU A 158 -24.06 -20.45 -0.54
C GLU A 158 -24.67 -21.56 -1.41
N ASN A 159 -23.81 -22.37 -2.03
CA ASN A 159 -24.22 -23.59 -2.70
C ASN A 159 -24.16 -24.76 -1.72
N PRO A 160 -25.30 -25.39 -1.41
CA PRO A 160 -25.32 -26.51 -0.48
C PRO A 160 -24.67 -27.75 -1.11
N CYS A 161 -23.92 -28.51 -0.31
CA CYS A 161 -23.27 -29.75 -0.77
C CYS A 161 -24.27 -30.86 -1.16
N LEU A 162 -25.54 -30.72 -0.76
CA LEU A 162 -26.60 -31.70 -1.05
C LEU A 162 -27.54 -31.14 -2.11
N SER A 163 -27.79 -31.93 -3.16
CA SER A 163 -28.69 -31.59 -4.28
C SER A 163 -30.16 -31.35 -3.87
N ILE A 164 -30.53 -31.72 -2.64
CA ILE A 164 -31.88 -31.49 -2.07
C ILE A 164 -32.05 -30.08 -1.47
N CYS A 165 -31.01 -29.26 -1.49
CA CYS A 165 -31.00 -27.94 -0.88
C CYS A 165 -30.91 -26.85 -1.95
N SER A 166 -31.59 -25.72 -1.72
CA SER A 166 -31.53 -24.56 -2.63
C SER A 166 -30.37 -23.64 -2.28
N THR A 167 -29.77 -23.02 -3.31
CA THR A 167 -28.81 -21.93 -3.16
C THR A 167 -29.38 -20.79 -2.32
N ARG A 168 -28.57 -20.22 -1.43
CA ARG A 168 -28.95 -19.08 -0.58
C ARG A 168 -28.08 -17.87 -0.92
N PHE A 169 -28.66 -16.68 -0.81
CA PHE A 169 -27.97 -15.42 -1.05
C PHE A 169 -28.01 -14.54 0.20
N PHE A 170 -26.84 -14.09 0.64
CA PHE A 170 -26.73 -13.13 1.73
C PHE A 170 -26.12 -11.83 1.21
N ARG A 171 -26.50 -10.74 1.87
CA ARG A 171 -26.03 -9.39 1.56
C ARG A 171 -25.55 -8.75 2.84
N GLN A 172 -24.34 -8.22 2.80
CA GLN A 172 -23.76 -7.46 3.91
C GLN A 172 -23.28 -6.11 3.39
N VAL A 173 -23.29 -5.12 4.28
CA VAL A 173 -22.75 -3.78 4.02
C VAL A 173 -21.72 -3.48 5.09
N PHE A 174 -20.59 -2.96 4.66
CA PHE A 174 -19.50 -2.50 5.51
C PHE A 174 -19.26 -1.03 5.23
N SER A 175 -18.97 -0.25 6.27
CA SER A 175 -18.21 0.98 6.08
C SER A 175 -16.76 0.63 5.80
N ILE A 176 -16.15 1.38 4.91
CA ILE A 176 -14.74 1.22 4.56
C ILE A 176 -13.99 2.51 4.83
N THR A 177 -12.90 2.39 5.58
CA THR A 177 -12.04 3.51 5.93
C THR A 177 -10.63 3.21 5.46
N ARG A 178 -10.04 4.16 4.74
CA ARG A 178 -8.63 4.08 4.37
C ARG A 178 -7.79 4.34 5.61
N ARG A 179 -6.94 3.39 5.98
CA ARG A 179 -6.01 3.51 7.12
C ARG A 179 -4.65 4.02 6.66
N SER A 180 -4.22 3.56 5.49
CA SER A 180 -2.98 3.97 4.81
C SER A 180 -3.15 3.83 3.28
N VAL A 181 -2.09 4.08 2.52
CA VAL A 181 -2.08 3.84 1.06
C VAL A 181 -2.34 2.37 0.72
N THR A 182 -1.90 1.47 1.59
CA THR A 182 -1.96 0.00 1.44
C THR A 182 -2.89 -0.68 2.44
N GLY A 183 -3.53 0.08 3.32
CA GLY A 183 -4.32 -0.44 4.44
C GLY A 183 -5.75 0.07 4.42
N ILE A 184 -6.71 -0.84 4.57
CA ILE A 184 -8.15 -0.54 4.60
C ILE A 184 -8.81 -1.29 5.76
N ASP A 185 -9.64 -0.58 6.50
CA ASP A 185 -10.49 -1.16 7.53
C ASP A 185 -11.90 -1.32 6.97
N PHE A 186 -12.46 -2.53 7.06
CA PHE A 186 -13.85 -2.83 6.73
C PHE A 186 -14.59 -3.09 8.03
N VAL A 187 -15.55 -2.23 8.36
CA VAL A 187 -16.34 -2.35 9.60
C VAL A 187 -17.78 -2.61 9.22
N LYS A 188 -18.34 -3.69 9.74
CA LYS A 188 -19.75 -3.99 9.48
C LYS A 188 -20.63 -2.97 10.20
N GLU A 189 -21.45 -2.24 9.45
CA GLU A 189 -22.39 -1.31 10.05
C GLU A 189 -23.69 -2.03 10.41
N LEU A 190 -23.81 -2.67 11.58
CA LEU A 190 -25.12 -3.11 12.07
C LEU A 190 -25.25 -3.05 13.59
N GLY A 191 -26.50 -2.85 14.03
CA GLY A 191 -26.92 -2.63 15.41
C GLY A 191 -26.56 -3.72 16.43
N THR A 192 -27.07 -3.51 17.64
CA THR A 192 -26.43 -3.62 18.96
C THR A 192 -25.56 -4.83 19.34
N ASP A 193 -25.44 -5.91 18.56
CA ASP A 193 -24.84 -7.12 19.14
C ASP A 193 -23.56 -7.66 18.46
N HIS A 194 -23.28 -7.49 17.17
CA HIS A 194 -22.17 -8.24 16.54
C HIS A 194 -21.23 -7.39 15.68
N GLY A 195 -20.43 -6.53 16.32
CA GLY A 195 -19.42 -5.72 15.65
C GLY A 195 -18.27 -6.57 15.10
N VAL A 196 -18.20 -6.73 13.78
CA VAL A 196 -17.09 -7.42 13.11
C VAL A 196 -16.31 -6.43 12.25
N GLY A 197 -15.00 -6.38 12.47
CA GLY A 197 -14.05 -5.59 11.69
C GLY A 197 -13.03 -6.47 10.98
N LEU A 198 -12.69 -6.11 9.75
CA LEU A 198 -11.49 -6.60 9.05
C LEU A 198 -10.51 -5.44 8.94
N VAL A 199 -9.30 -5.63 9.44
CA VAL A 199 -8.16 -4.73 9.20
C VAL A 199 -7.31 -5.40 8.14
N CYS A 200 -7.24 -4.82 6.95
CA CYS A 200 -6.61 -5.42 5.78
C CYS A 200 -5.40 -4.61 5.31
N ASP A 201 -4.33 -5.32 4.98
CA ASP A 201 -3.11 -4.82 4.36
C ASP A 201 -2.95 -5.42 2.97
N LYS A 202 -2.67 -4.61 1.96
CA LYS A 202 -2.48 -5.07 0.60
C LYS A 202 -1.20 -5.90 0.50
N ILE A 203 -1.30 -7.07 -0.14
CA ILE A 203 -0.17 -7.99 -0.33
C ILE A 203 0.63 -7.58 -1.57
N ASP A 204 -0.09 -7.29 -2.64
CA ASP A 204 0.45 -6.97 -3.95
C ASP A 204 0.76 -5.46 -4.04
N ILE A 205 1.92 -5.06 -3.53
CA ILE A 205 2.36 -3.67 -3.43
C ILE A 205 3.66 -3.42 -4.22
N PRO A 206 3.89 -2.18 -4.69
CA PRO A 206 5.20 -1.76 -5.16
C PRO A 206 6.30 -2.02 -4.11
N PRO A 207 7.56 -2.17 -4.52
CA PRO A 207 8.63 -2.47 -3.57
C PRO A 207 8.90 -1.32 -2.60
N SER A 208 9.63 -1.60 -1.53
CA SER A 208 10.18 -0.54 -0.68
C SER A 208 11.26 0.26 -1.43
N ALA A 209 11.36 1.56 -1.14
CA ALA A 209 12.33 2.44 -1.78
C ALA A 209 13.77 2.07 -1.40
N PRO A 210 14.71 2.04 -2.37
CA PRO A 210 16.13 1.95 -2.04
C PRO A 210 16.59 3.22 -1.32
N THR A 211 17.62 3.11 -0.49
CA THR A 211 18.18 4.24 0.27
C THR A 211 19.68 4.36 0.06
N ASP A 212 20.29 5.39 0.66
CA ASP A 212 21.74 5.57 0.73
C ASP A 212 22.42 5.52 -0.64
N LEU A 213 21.77 6.12 -1.65
CA LEU A 213 22.35 6.25 -2.97
C LEU A 213 23.61 7.12 -2.87
N ILE A 214 24.71 6.61 -3.41
CA ILE A 214 25.99 7.29 -3.54
C ILE A 214 26.41 7.22 -5.00
N ALA A 215 26.93 8.33 -5.53
CA ALA A 215 27.51 8.43 -6.87
C ALA A 215 28.96 8.86 -6.81
N THR A 216 29.85 8.12 -7.47
CA THR A 216 31.29 8.41 -7.56
C THR A 216 31.68 8.56 -9.03
N ALA A 217 32.20 9.73 -9.41
CA ALA A 217 32.67 9.98 -10.77
C ALA A 217 34.03 9.36 -11.05
N SER A 218 34.19 8.91 -12.29
CA SER A 218 35.44 8.64 -13.00
C SER A 218 35.47 9.47 -14.29
N GLU A 219 36.51 9.34 -15.12
CA GLU A 219 36.66 10.17 -16.34
C GLU A 219 35.48 10.05 -17.32
N THR A 220 34.93 8.85 -17.50
CA THR A 220 33.85 8.60 -18.47
C THR A 220 32.69 7.79 -17.88
N SER A 221 32.62 7.68 -16.56
CA SER A 221 31.62 6.85 -15.89
C SER A 221 31.29 7.33 -14.49
N VAL A 222 30.12 6.92 -14.01
CA VAL A 222 29.65 7.14 -12.64
C VAL A 222 29.34 5.79 -12.02
N ALA A 223 30.06 5.45 -10.95
CA ALA A 223 29.74 4.29 -10.12
C ALA A 223 28.66 4.67 -9.11
N LEU A 224 27.55 3.94 -9.13
CA LEU A 224 26.41 4.08 -8.23
C LEU A 224 26.36 2.90 -7.27
N SER A 225 26.06 3.17 -6.01
CA SER A 225 25.76 2.14 -4.99
C SER A 225 24.59 2.59 -4.12
N TRP A 226 23.76 1.65 -3.68
CA TRP A 226 22.59 1.91 -2.84
C TRP A 226 22.31 0.75 -1.89
N SER A 227 21.48 1.02 -0.87
CA SER A 227 20.90 0.02 0.02
C SER A 227 19.60 -0.52 -0.58
N ASP A 228 19.52 -1.84 -0.72
CA ASP A 228 18.28 -2.53 -1.04
C ASP A 228 17.44 -2.72 0.23
N ASN A 229 16.20 -2.24 0.20
CA ASN A 229 15.24 -2.34 1.29
C ASN A 229 14.02 -3.19 0.91
N SER A 230 14.04 -3.80 -0.26
CA SER A 230 12.97 -4.61 -0.84
C SER A 230 13.34 -6.08 -0.85
N SER A 231 12.31 -6.93 -0.84
CA SER A 231 12.44 -8.39 -1.05
C SER A 231 11.49 -8.88 -2.14
N ASN A 232 10.77 -7.96 -2.76
CA ASN A 232 9.69 -8.18 -3.72
C ASN A 232 9.92 -7.40 -5.02
N GLU A 233 11.12 -6.87 -5.22
CA GLU A 233 11.54 -6.20 -6.44
C GLU A 233 12.01 -7.20 -7.49
N THR A 234 11.71 -6.89 -8.74
CA THR A 234 12.22 -7.61 -9.92
C THR A 234 13.46 -6.93 -10.52
N GLY A 235 13.78 -5.72 -10.06
CA GLY A 235 14.92 -4.94 -10.52
C GLY A 235 14.94 -3.52 -9.94
N PHE A 236 15.97 -2.75 -10.30
CA PHE A 236 16.09 -1.34 -9.97
C PHE A 236 16.23 -0.48 -11.21
N LYS A 237 15.34 0.50 -11.36
CA LYS A 237 15.41 1.53 -12.40
C LYS A 237 16.45 2.57 -11.99
N ILE A 238 17.49 2.69 -12.80
CA ILE A 238 18.51 3.73 -12.67
C ILE A 238 18.01 4.95 -13.44
N LEU A 239 17.68 6.01 -12.71
CA LEU A 239 17.16 7.25 -13.27
C LEU A 239 18.29 8.29 -13.32
N ARG A 240 18.39 9.00 -14.44
CA ARG A 240 19.34 10.11 -14.62
C ARG A 240 18.65 11.31 -15.26
N LYS A 241 19.04 12.51 -14.84
CA LYS A 241 18.81 13.74 -15.61
C LYS A 241 20.13 14.46 -15.83
N ASP A 242 20.22 15.15 -16.97
CA ASP A 242 21.45 15.80 -17.47
C ASP A 242 21.44 17.31 -17.22
N SER A 243 20.38 17.83 -16.58
CA SER A 243 20.27 19.22 -16.14
C SER A 243 19.46 19.30 -14.84
N LEU A 244 19.63 20.38 -14.09
CA LEU A 244 18.97 20.56 -12.78
C LEU A 244 17.44 20.58 -12.92
N GLU A 245 16.93 21.25 -13.97
CA GLU A 245 15.51 21.43 -14.27
C GLU A 245 14.95 20.39 -15.26
N GLY A 246 15.78 19.44 -15.70
CA GLY A 246 15.35 18.37 -16.61
C GLY A 246 14.60 17.25 -15.90
N ASP A 247 13.90 16.44 -16.68
CA ASP A 247 13.21 15.25 -16.19
C ASP A 247 14.16 14.05 -16.06
N PHE A 248 13.84 13.17 -15.11
CA PHE A 248 14.53 11.89 -14.97
C PHE A 248 14.16 10.92 -16.09
N GLU A 249 15.17 10.38 -16.77
CA GLU A 249 15.03 9.30 -17.74
C GLU A 249 15.59 7.98 -17.19
N VAL A 250 14.99 6.86 -17.59
CA VAL A 250 15.49 5.52 -17.25
C VAL A 250 16.71 5.21 -18.11
N VAL A 251 17.89 5.17 -17.49
CA VAL A 251 19.13 4.72 -18.13
C VAL A 251 19.09 3.21 -18.36
N THR A 252 18.70 2.47 -17.33
CA THR A 252 18.58 1.01 -17.38
C THR A 252 17.73 0.49 -16.23
N THR A 253 17.34 -0.78 -16.31
CA THR A 253 16.81 -1.54 -15.17
C THR A 253 17.78 -2.67 -14.85
N THR A 254 18.34 -2.69 -13.63
CA THR A 254 19.18 -3.78 -13.15
C THR A 254 18.34 -4.99 -12.75
N ALA A 255 18.98 -6.15 -12.54
CA ALA A 255 18.31 -7.31 -11.98
C ALA A 255 17.91 -7.10 -10.50
N ALA A 256 17.01 -7.94 -10.01
CA ALA A 256 16.65 -8.00 -8.58
C ALA A 256 17.89 -8.16 -7.69
N ASN A 257 17.82 -7.66 -6.45
CA ASN A 257 18.91 -7.63 -5.47
C ASN A 257 20.20 -6.90 -5.89
N ALA A 258 20.21 -6.21 -7.05
CA ALA A 258 21.37 -5.38 -7.41
C ALA A 258 21.50 -4.21 -6.43
N THR A 259 22.72 -3.95 -5.98
CA THR A 259 23.06 -2.84 -5.05
C THR A 259 24.09 -1.89 -5.64
N SER A 260 24.48 -2.09 -6.89
CA SER A 260 25.41 -1.22 -7.61
C SER A 260 25.18 -1.25 -9.11
N TYR A 261 25.58 -0.16 -9.77
CA TYR A 261 25.57 -0.02 -11.23
C TYR A 261 26.63 1.00 -11.66
N THR A 262 27.30 0.76 -12.79
CA THR A 262 28.20 1.75 -13.39
C THR A 262 27.57 2.32 -14.64
N ASN A 263 27.25 3.61 -14.62
CA ASN A 263 26.74 4.31 -15.79
C ASN A 263 27.91 4.88 -16.60
N THR A 264 27.99 4.55 -17.90
CA THR A 264 28.93 5.22 -18.81
C THR A 264 28.27 6.49 -19.31
N VAL A 265 28.96 7.62 -19.20
CA VAL A 265 28.44 8.91 -19.68
C VAL A 265 29.22 9.40 -20.90
N PRO A 266 28.55 10.06 -21.86
CA PRO A 266 29.18 10.44 -23.12
C PRO A 266 30.00 11.73 -23.04
N ALA A 267 29.80 12.57 -22.02
CA ALA A 267 30.42 13.89 -21.94
C ALA A 267 30.68 14.35 -20.49
N ALA A 268 31.63 15.28 -20.35
CA ALA A 268 31.81 16.06 -19.12
C ALA A 268 30.55 16.85 -18.79
N GLY A 269 30.26 17.01 -17.51
CA GLY A 269 29.04 17.66 -17.06
C GLY A 269 28.58 17.19 -15.69
N THR A 270 27.53 17.83 -15.19
CA THR A 270 26.86 17.43 -13.94
C THR A 270 25.65 16.58 -14.28
N TYR A 271 25.53 15.46 -13.57
CA TYR A 271 24.44 14.50 -13.71
C TYR A 271 23.79 14.30 -12.35
N TRP A 272 22.47 14.12 -12.34
CA TRP A 272 21.72 13.79 -11.14
C TRP A 272 21.15 12.39 -11.28
N TYR A 273 21.27 11.61 -10.21
CA TYR A 273 20.83 10.22 -10.15
C TYR A 273 19.81 10.00 -9.04
N ARG A 274 18.87 9.12 -9.34
CA ARG A 274 17.89 8.58 -8.39
C ARG A 274 17.62 7.12 -8.75
N ILE A 275 17.26 6.30 -7.78
CA ILE A 275 16.96 4.87 -8.03
C ILE A 275 15.57 4.54 -7.52
N LYS A 276 14.81 3.79 -8.31
CA LYS A 276 13.53 3.19 -7.91
C LYS A 276 13.64 1.67 -7.99
N ALA A 277 13.10 0.98 -7.00
CA ALA A 277 12.85 -0.47 -7.09
C ALA A 277 11.56 -0.70 -7.89
N THR A 278 11.46 -1.79 -8.64
CA THR A 278 10.31 -2.04 -9.54
C THR A 278 9.82 -3.48 -9.48
N ASN A 279 8.50 -3.67 -9.57
CA ASN A 279 7.86 -4.97 -9.78
C ASN A 279 6.59 -4.84 -10.64
N ALA A 280 5.83 -5.93 -10.79
CA ALA A 280 4.60 -5.94 -11.59
C ALA A 280 3.50 -5.01 -11.05
N TYR A 281 3.59 -4.60 -9.79
CA TYR A 281 2.61 -3.75 -9.11
C TYR A 281 3.00 -2.27 -9.12
N GLY A 282 4.20 -1.94 -9.62
CA GLY A 282 4.65 -0.57 -9.85
C GLY A 282 6.07 -0.31 -9.39
N ASP A 283 6.42 0.97 -9.36
CA ASP A 283 7.69 1.45 -8.86
C ASP A 283 7.57 1.94 -7.42
N SER A 284 8.64 1.79 -6.66
CA SER A 284 8.76 2.39 -5.34
C SER A 284 8.96 3.92 -5.44
N PHE A 285 8.90 4.58 -4.28
CA PHE A 285 9.49 5.91 -4.18
C PHE A 285 10.95 5.86 -4.59
N GLY A 286 11.42 6.92 -5.25
CA GLY A 286 12.85 7.00 -5.54
C GLY A 286 13.67 7.26 -4.28
N SER A 287 14.91 6.78 -4.29
CA SER A 287 15.95 7.07 -3.30
C SER A 287 16.18 8.58 -3.10
N ASN A 288 17.12 8.92 -2.21
CA ASN A 288 17.74 10.24 -2.22
C ASN A 288 18.30 10.57 -3.61
N GLU A 289 18.23 11.84 -3.99
CA GLU A 289 18.81 12.37 -5.23
C GLU A 289 20.27 12.76 -4.97
N VAL A 290 21.19 12.29 -5.81
CA VAL A 290 22.61 12.66 -5.75
C VAL A 290 23.06 13.30 -7.05
N SER A 291 23.86 14.36 -6.95
CA SER A 291 24.52 14.99 -8.10
C SER A 291 26.00 14.63 -8.14
N VAL A 292 26.54 14.44 -9.34
CA VAL A 292 27.97 14.19 -9.57
C VAL A 292 28.44 14.96 -10.79
N THR A 293 29.64 15.53 -10.72
CA THR A 293 30.25 16.25 -11.84
C THR A 293 31.43 15.46 -12.38
N ILE A 294 31.40 15.21 -13.69
CA ILE A 294 32.53 14.65 -14.43
C ILE A 294 33.30 15.82 -15.06
N PRO A 295 34.62 15.92 -14.79
CA PRO A 295 35.46 17.02 -15.25
C PRO A 295 35.68 17.04 -16.76
#